data_AF-W1Y680-F1
#
_entry.id   AF-W1Y680-F1
#
_cell.length_a   1.000
_cell.length_b   1.000
_cell.length_c   1.000
_cell.angle_alpha   90.00
_cell.angle_beta   90.00
_cell.angle_gamma   90.00
#
_symmetry.space_group_name_H-M   'P 1'
#
loop_
_entity.id
_entity.type
_entity.pdbx_description
1 polymer ?
#
loop_
_entity_poly.entity_id
_entity_poly.type
_entity_poly.pdbx_seq_one_letter_code
_entity_poly.pdbx_strand_id
1 'polypeptide(L)' 'RPVSTLKGALEIATIKEATEQETTSEMVAAIFHDFELLINDLTHLMDVAEDEGDEGTFDLVLGLKTQLEKNVWM' A
#
# COMPACT_ATOMS: atom_id res chain seq x y z
N ARG A 1 -13.42 -1.62 12.53
CA ARG A 1 -13.41 -0.19 12.97
C ARG A 1 -12.11 0.42 12.48
N PRO A 2 -12.12 1.58 11.80
CA PRO A 2 -10.89 2.19 11.29
C PRO A 2 -9.97 2.59 12.45
N VAL A 3 -8.66 2.45 12.25
CA VAL A 3 -7.66 2.94 13.21
C VAL A 3 -7.69 4.47 13.20
N SER A 4 -7.84 5.07 14.36
CA SER A 4 -8.08 6.52 14.51
C SER A 4 -7.07 7.22 15.43
N THR A 5 -5.93 6.59 15.69
CA THR A 5 -4.83 7.17 16.46
C THR A 5 -3.52 6.98 15.71
N LEU A 6 -2.61 7.95 15.83
CA LEU A 6 -1.28 7.86 15.22
C LEU A 6 -0.52 6.63 15.72
N LYS A 7 -0.59 6.36 17.03
CA LYS A 7 0.03 5.18 17.64
C LYS A 7 -0.47 3.89 17.00
N GLY A 8 -1.79 3.72 16.87
CA GLY A 8 -2.36 2.52 16.26
C GLY A 8 -2.00 2.40 14.78
N ALA A 9 -1.90 3.51 14.05
CA ALA A 9 -1.51 3.48 12.64
C ALA A 9 -0.06 3.01 12.47
N LEU A 10 0.87 3.52 13.30
CA LEU A 10 2.28 3.10 13.30
C LEU A 10 2.47 1.65 13.73
N GLU A 11 1.62 1.12 14.60
CA GLU A 11 1.67 -0.28 15.04
C GLU A 11 1.33 -1.29 13.93
N ILE A 12 0.45 -0.92 12.99
CA ILE A 12 0.01 -1.80 11.91
C ILE A 12 0.64 -1.50 10.55
N ALA A 13 1.36 -0.38 10.42
CA ALA A 13 1.95 0.03 9.15
C ALA A 13 3.01 -0.98 8.67
N THR A 14 2.86 -1.40 7.41
CA THR A 14 3.85 -2.23 6.69
C THR A 14 5.04 -1.38 6.23
N ILE A 15 4.79 -0.12 5.85
CA ILE A 15 5.80 0.89 5.49
C ILE A 15 6.56 1.38 6.72
N LYS A 16 7.86 1.62 6.57
CA LYS A 16 8.74 2.15 7.62
C LYS A 16 9.03 3.64 7.39
N GLU A 17 9.21 4.37 8.49
CA GLU A 17 9.62 5.77 8.42
C GLU A 17 11.04 5.88 7.85
N ALA A 18 11.28 6.93 7.06
CA ALA A 18 12.59 7.21 6.49
C ALA A 18 13.62 7.52 7.59
N THR A 19 14.89 7.24 7.30
CA THR A 19 16.00 7.47 8.24
C THR A 19 16.61 8.86 8.13
N GLU A 20 16.19 9.64 7.12
CA GLU A 20 16.72 10.97 6.75
C GLU A 20 18.19 10.96 6.30
N GLN A 21 18.72 9.79 5.96
CA GLN A 21 20.12 9.58 5.56
C GLN A 21 20.26 9.12 4.11
N GLU A 22 19.14 8.93 3.41
CA GLU A 22 19.07 8.43 2.04
C GLU A 22 19.54 9.49 1.03
N THR A 23 20.31 9.06 0.05
CA THR A 23 20.58 9.85 -1.16
C THR A 23 19.32 9.96 -2.02
N THR A 24 19.29 10.93 -2.95
CA THR A 24 18.14 11.11 -3.86
C THR A 24 17.77 9.82 -4.61
N SER A 25 18.75 9.03 -5.06
CA SER A 25 18.49 7.76 -5.74
C SER A 25 17.92 6.70 -4.81
N GLU A 26 18.39 6.64 -3.56
CA GLU A 26 17.86 5.73 -2.54
C GLU A 26 16.45 6.11 -2.11
N MET A 27 16.12 7.41 -2.03
CA MET A 27 14.76 7.88 -1.76
C MET A 27 13.76 7.40 -2.83
N VAL A 28 14.14 7.49 -4.10
CA VAL A 28 13.30 7.01 -5.21
C VAL A 28 13.13 5.48 -5.13
N ALA A 29 14.21 4.75 -4.84
CA ALA A 29 14.14 3.30 -4.68
C ALA A 29 13.27 2.88 -3.49
N ALA A 30 13.31 3.64 -2.38
CA ALA A 30 12.46 3.39 -1.22
C ALA A 30 10.97 3.59 -1.56
N ILE A 31 10.62 4.67 -2.25
CA ILE A 31 9.22 4.92 -2.68
C ILE A 31 8.73 3.81 -3.62
N PHE A 32 9.58 3.35 -4.54
CA PHE A 32 9.25 2.25 -5.43
C PHE A 32 8.95 0.97 -4.64
N HIS A 33 9.82 0.64 -3.68
CA HIS A 33 9.62 -0.52 -2.80
C HIS A 33 8.34 -0.41 -1.97
N ASP A 34 8.05 0.77 -1.42
CA ASP A 34 6.82 1.00 -0.66
C ASP A 34 5.57 0.81 -1.51
N PHE A 35 5.60 1.22 -2.79
CA PHE A 35 4.49 0.94 -3.72
C PHE A 35 4.33 -0.55 -4.01
N GLU A 36 5.42 -1.31 -4.16
CA GLU A 36 5.34 -2.77 -4.31
C GLU A 36 4.71 -3.44 -3.09
N LEU A 37 5.08 -3.00 -1.87
CA LEU A 37 4.48 -3.48 -0.63
C LEU A 37 2.97 -3.21 -0.60
N LEU A 38 2.55 -1.98 -0.92
CA LEU A 38 1.13 -1.63 -0.98
C LEU A 38 0.37 -2.42 -2.04
N ILE A 39 0.95 -2.64 -3.23
CA ILE A 39 0.32 -3.45 -4.28
C ILE A 39 0.08 -4.89 -3.80
N ASN A 40 1.03 -5.47 -3.07
CA ASN A 40 0.87 -6.81 -2.48
C ASN A 40 -0.22 -6.84 -1.40
N ASP A 41 -0.23 -5.86 -0.50
CA ASP A 41 -1.27 -5.72 0.55
C ASP A 41 -2.67 -5.58 -0.07
N LEU A 42 -2.80 -4.78 -1.13
CA LEU A 42 -4.05 -4.59 -1.87
C LEU A 42 -4.47 -5.86 -2.61
N THR A 43 -3.53 -6.62 -3.18
CA THR A 43 -3.83 -7.90 -3.83
C THR A 43 -4.40 -8.91 -2.84
N HIS A 44 -3.79 -9.03 -1.65
CA HIS A 44 -4.34 -9.88 -0.60
C HIS A 44 -5.73 -9.41 -0.13
N LEU A 45 -5.97 -8.10 -0.05
CA LEU A 45 -7.29 -7.57 0.28
C LEU A 45 -8.34 -7.89 -0.81
N MET A 46 -7.95 -7.88 -2.09
CA MET A 46 -8.83 -8.29 -3.19
C MET A 46 -9.25 -9.75 -3.04
N ASP A 47 -8.32 -10.66 -2.74
CA ASP A 47 -8.63 -12.08 -2.52
C ASP A 47 -9.66 -12.26 -1.38
N VAL A 48 -9.48 -11.54 -0.28
CA VAL A 48 -10.42 -11.57 0.87
C VAL A 48 -11.78 -10.99 0.48
N ALA A 49 -11.82 -9.87 -0.25
CA ALA A 49 -13.08 -9.26 -0.70
C ALA A 49 -13.84 -10.16 -1.67
N GLU A 50 -13.14 -10.86 -2.57
CA GLU A 50 -13.73 -11.83 -3.50
C GLU A 50 -14.30 -13.04 -2.74
N ASP A 51 -13.56 -13.60 -1.79
CA ASP A 51 -14.00 -14.73 -0.94
C ASP A 51 -15.25 -14.39 -0.11
N GLU A 52 -15.39 -13.14 0.33
CA GLU A 52 -16.57 -12.65 1.06
C GLU A 52 -17.72 -12.18 0.15
N GLY A 53 -17.50 -12.11 -1.18
CA GLY A 53 -18.46 -11.59 -2.15
C GLY A 53 -18.70 -10.08 -2.05
N ASP A 54 -17.74 -9.31 -1.52
CA ASP A 54 -17.78 -7.85 -1.43
C ASP A 54 -17.22 -7.19 -2.69
N GLU A 55 -18.04 -7.15 -3.74
CA GLU A 55 -17.68 -6.54 -5.03
C GLU A 55 -17.32 -5.05 -4.93
N GLY A 56 -17.93 -4.32 -3.98
CA GLY A 56 -17.71 -2.88 -3.82
C GLY A 56 -16.32 -2.57 -3.28
N THR A 57 -15.87 -3.32 -2.28
CA THR A 57 -14.51 -3.21 -1.76
C THR A 57 -13.50 -3.71 -2.79
N PHE A 58 -13.80 -4.78 -3.52
CA PHE A 58 -12.94 -5.29 -4.58
C PHE A 58 -12.66 -4.23 -5.65
N ASP A 59 -13.70 -3.60 -6.22
CA ASP A 59 -13.54 -2.59 -7.27
C ASP A 59 -12.77 -1.35 -6.78
N LEU A 60 -13.04 -0.90 -5.56
CA LEU A 60 -12.31 0.21 -4.93
C LEU A 60 -10.80 -0.10 -4.86
N VAL A 61 -10.46 -1.30 -4.41
CA VAL A 61 -9.07 -1.74 -4.23
C VAL A 61 -8.39 -1.94 -5.59
N LEU A 62 -9.09 -2.51 -6.58
CA LEU A 62 -8.61 -2.66 -7.95
C LEU A 62 -8.22 -1.31 -8.56
N GLY A 63 -9.04 -0.28 -8.37
CA GLY A 63 -8.76 1.08 -8.83
C GLY A 63 -7.48 1.65 -8.20
N LEU A 64 -7.32 1.51 -6.89
CA LEU A 64 -6.12 1.95 -6.18
C LEU A 64 -4.87 1.21 -6.65
N LYS A 65 -4.94 -0.13 -6.73
CA LYS A 65 -3.84 -0.98 -7.16
C LYS A 65 -3.35 -0.59 -8.56
N THR A 66 -4.27 -0.41 -9.50
CA THR A 66 -3.97 0.00 -10.88
C THR A 66 -3.22 1.34 -10.94
N GLN A 67 -3.61 2.30 -10.09
CA GLN A 67 -2.94 3.61 -10.02
C GLN A 67 -1.50 3.49 -9.47
N LEU A 68 -1.27 2.63 -8.48
CA LEU A 68 0.07 2.39 -7.95
C LEU A 68 0.97 1.66 -8.95
N GLU A 69 0.46 0.62 -9.62
CA GLU A 69 1.20 -0.10 -10.67
C GLU A 69 1.64 0.84 -11.81
N LYS A 70 0.80 1.82 -12.15
CA LYS A 70 1.17 2.85 -13.13
C LYS A 70 2.30 3.75 -12.64
N ASN A 71 2.33 4.10 -11.35
CA ASN A 71 3.42 4.90 -10.79
C ASN A 71 4.73 4.10 -10.73
N VAL A 72 4.67 2.81 -10.46
CA VAL A 72 5.82 1.90 -10.49
C VAL A 72 6.39 1.78 -11.92
N TRP A 73 5.54 1.81 -12.94
CA TRP A 73 5.98 1.72 -14.34
C TRP A 73 6.70 2.99 -14.86
N MET A 74 6.36 4.17 -14.34
CA MET A 74 6.90 5.47 -14.79
C MET A 74 8.26 5.78 -14.17
#